data_AF-A0A2J8LFD9-F1
#
_entry.id   AF-A0A2J8LFD9-F1
#
_cell.length_a   1.000
_cell.length_b   1.000
_cell.length_c   1.000
_cell.angle_alpha   90.00
_cell.angle_beta   90.00
_cell.angle_gamma   90.00
#
_symmetry.space_group_name_H-M   'P 1'
#
loop_
_entity.id
_entity.type
_entity.pdbx_description
1 polymer ?
#
loop_
_entity_poly.entity_id
_entity_poly.type
_entity_poly.pdbx_seq_one_letter_code
_entity_poly.pdbx_strand_id
1 'polypeptide(L)'
;AKTLRKLIQQTFRQFANLNREESILKFFEILSPVYRFDKECFKCALGSSWIISVELAIGPEEGISYLTDKGCNPTHLADFTQVQTIQYSNSEDKDRKGMLQLKIAGAPEPLTVTAPSLTIAENMADLIDGYCRLVNGASQSFIIRPQKEGERALPSIPKLANSEKQGMRTHAFSVSETDDYAEIIDEEDTYTMPSKSYGIDEGNRIPLN
;
A
#
# COMPACT_ATOMS: atom_id res chain seq x y z
N ALA A 1 30.79 -0.45 27.76
CA ALA A 1 29.79 -1.35 28.41
C ALA A 1 29.09 -0.73 29.63
N LYS A 2 29.79 -0.28 30.69
CA LYS A 2 29.15 0.18 31.95
C LYS A 2 28.19 1.38 31.78
N THR A 3 28.52 2.35 30.94
CA THR A 3 27.68 3.55 30.68
C THR A 3 26.36 3.20 30.00
N LEU A 4 26.41 2.40 28.92
CA LEU A 4 25.21 1.98 28.19
C LEU A 4 24.25 1.21 29.10
N ARG A 5 24.75 0.28 29.92
CA ARG A 5 23.93 -0.44 30.90
C ARG A 5 23.22 0.51 31.86
N LYS A 6 23.92 1.54 32.36
CA LYS A 6 23.33 2.53 33.27
C LYS A 6 22.25 3.35 32.58
N LEU A 7 22.47 3.75 31.33
CA LEU A 7 21.48 4.47 30.51
C LEU A 7 20.22 3.63 30.29
N ILE A 8 20.38 2.38 29.84
CA ILE A 8 19.25 1.46 29.61
C ILE A 8 18.45 1.26 30.90
N GLN A 9 19.12 0.96 32.02
CA GLN A 9 18.45 0.74 33.30
C GLN A 9 17.70 1.99 33.79
N GLN A 10 18.27 3.18 33.60
CA GLN A 10 17.64 4.43 33.99
C GLN A 10 16.40 4.74 33.14
N THR A 11 16.50 4.59 31.82
CA THR A 11 15.38 4.84 30.90
C THR A 11 14.27 3.81 31.08
N PHE A 12 14.61 2.52 31.21
CA PHE A 12 13.63 1.44 31.37
C PHE A 12 12.72 1.62 32.58
N ARG A 13 13.24 2.18 33.69
CA ARG A 13 12.43 2.46 34.89
C ARG A 13 11.23 3.38 34.63
N GLN A 14 11.31 4.25 33.62
CA GLN A 14 10.19 5.15 33.25
C GLN A 14 9.01 4.37 32.65
N PHE A 15 9.27 3.17 32.13
CA PHE A 15 8.30 2.34 31.41
C PHE A 15 8.00 1.02 32.13
N ALA A 16 8.54 0.80 33.34
CA ALA A 16 8.49 -0.49 34.03
C ALA A 16 7.07 -0.97 34.39
N ASN A 17 6.09 -0.07 34.42
CA ASN A 17 4.71 -0.38 34.76
C ASN A 17 3.81 -0.57 33.52
N LEU A 18 4.34 -0.39 32.31
CA LEU A 18 3.55 -0.53 31.08
C LEU A 18 3.39 -2.01 30.72
N ASN A 19 2.17 -2.40 30.38
CA ASN A 19 1.90 -3.69 29.74
C ASN A 19 2.32 -3.67 28.26
N ARG A 20 2.12 -4.78 27.53
CA ARG A 20 2.54 -4.88 26.12
C ARG A 20 1.83 -3.85 25.22
N GLU A 21 0.52 -3.69 25.36
CA GLU A 21 -0.28 -2.77 24.57
C GLU A 21 0.11 -1.31 24.86
N GLU A 22 0.21 -0.95 26.15
CA GLU A 22 0.64 0.38 26.58
C GLU A 22 2.07 0.69 26.09
N SER A 23 2.96 -0.30 26.08
CA SER A 23 4.31 -0.15 25.55
C SER A 23 4.31 0.14 24.04
N ILE A 24 3.44 -0.52 23.26
CA ILE A 24 3.28 -0.28 21.82
C ILE A 24 2.73 1.14 21.56
N LEU A 25 1.69 1.54 22.30
CA LEU A 25 1.13 2.88 22.18
C LEU A 25 2.18 3.95 22.55
N LYS A 26 2.93 3.72 23.63
CA LYS A 26 4.00 4.63 24.05
C LYS A 26 5.13 4.71 23.03
N PHE A 27 5.44 3.61 22.35
CA PHE A 27 6.41 3.58 21.26
C PHE A 27 5.98 4.49 20.11
N PHE A 28 4.72 4.39 19.65
CA PHE A 28 4.22 5.26 18.59
C PHE A 28 4.13 6.74 19.00
N GLU A 29 3.77 7.01 20.27
CA GLU A 29 3.80 8.37 20.83
C GLU A 29 5.19 8.99 20.73
N ILE A 30 6.24 8.23 21.06
CA ILE A 30 7.63 8.68 21.00
C ILE A 30 8.15 8.78 19.56
N LEU A 31 7.72 7.87 18.67
CA LEU A 31 8.21 7.80 17.28
C LEU A 31 7.59 8.85 16.36
N SER A 32 6.29 9.14 16.50
CA SER A 32 5.53 9.97 15.57
C SER A 32 6.09 11.39 15.32
N PRO A 33 6.72 12.09 16.29
CA PRO A 33 7.26 13.43 16.03
C PRO A 33 8.54 13.43 15.18
N VAL A 34 9.24 12.30 15.10
CA VAL A 34 10.52 12.17 14.39
C VAL A 34 10.44 11.33 13.13
N TYR A 35 9.37 10.53 12.98
CA TYR A 35 9.14 9.70 11.80
C TYR A 35 7.65 9.55 11.52
N ARG A 36 7.23 9.98 10.32
CA ARG A 36 5.84 9.91 9.85
C ARG A 36 5.58 8.54 9.22
N PHE A 37 5.16 7.59 10.04
CA PHE A 37 4.76 6.24 9.62
C PHE A 37 3.29 6.15 9.19
N ASP A 38 2.52 7.20 9.42
CA ASP A 38 1.08 7.29 9.18
C ASP A 38 0.72 7.85 7.80
N LYS A 39 1.70 8.15 6.95
CA LYS A 39 1.48 8.61 5.58
C LYS A 39 2.59 8.20 4.64
N GLU A 40 2.27 8.10 3.36
CA GLU A 40 3.23 7.90 2.28
C GLU A 40 3.41 9.17 1.46
N CYS A 41 4.66 9.47 1.09
CA CYS A 41 5.02 10.68 0.34
C CYS A 41 5.58 10.33 -1.04
N PHE A 42 5.08 10.99 -2.08
CA PHE A 42 5.44 10.77 -3.47
C PHE A 42 5.89 12.07 -4.13
N LYS A 43 7.09 12.08 -4.70
CA LYS A 43 7.55 13.19 -5.55
C LYS A 43 6.89 13.05 -6.92
N CYS A 44 6.04 14.01 -7.27
CA CYS A 44 5.27 13.99 -8.51
C CYS A 44 5.00 15.43 -8.98
N ALA A 45 4.18 15.58 -10.02
CA ALA A 45 3.71 16.89 -10.45
C ALA A 45 2.18 16.91 -10.59
N LEU A 46 1.56 18.05 -10.26
CA LEU A 46 0.12 18.26 -10.35
C LEU A 46 -0.23 19.14 -11.55
N GLY A 47 -1.37 18.83 -12.18
CA GLY A 47 -1.97 19.63 -13.25
C GLY A 47 -1.82 19.03 -14.65
N SER A 48 -2.74 19.41 -15.54
CA SER A 48 -2.80 18.96 -16.94
C SER A 48 -2.23 20.00 -17.91
N SER A 49 -2.55 21.28 -17.73
CA SER A 49 -2.04 22.38 -18.59
C SER A 49 -0.87 23.14 -17.96
N TRP A 50 -0.90 23.33 -16.64
CA TRP A 50 0.19 23.93 -15.88
C TRP A 50 0.68 22.91 -14.86
N ILE A 51 1.90 22.43 -15.05
CA ILE A 51 2.48 21.32 -14.29
C ILE A 51 3.33 21.89 -13.15
N ILE A 52 2.98 21.56 -11.91
CA ILE A 52 3.69 22.01 -10.70
C ILE A 52 4.28 20.79 -10.00
N SER A 53 5.61 20.75 -9.88
CA SER A 53 6.30 19.73 -9.08
C SER A 53 6.01 19.91 -7.59
N VAL A 54 5.58 18.84 -6.93
CA VAL A 54 5.22 18.82 -5.51
C VAL A 54 5.66 17.50 -4.86
N GLU A 55 5.53 17.43 -3.53
CA GLU A 55 5.52 16.17 -2.80
C GLU A 55 4.10 15.90 -2.32
N LEU A 56 3.44 14.90 -2.91
CA LEU A 56 2.10 14.47 -2.50
C LEU A 56 2.22 13.63 -1.24
N ALA A 57 1.40 13.91 -0.23
CA ALA A 57 1.25 13.13 0.98
C ALA A 57 -0.14 12.50 1.01
N ILE A 58 -0.18 11.19 1.22
CA ILE A 58 -1.41 10.39 1.26
C ILE A 58 -1.45 9.66 2.60
N GLY A 59 -2.48 9.93 3.41
CA GLY A 59 -2.64 9.33 4.73
C GLY A 59 -4.03 9.60 5.33
N PRO A 60 -4.39 8.92 6.42
CA PRO A 60 -5.73 8.99 7.01
C PRO A 60 -6.04 10.38 7.58
N GLU A 61 -5.04 11.07 8.14
CA GLU A 61 -5.22 12.40 8.76
C GLU A 61 -5.25 13.55 7.73
N GLU A 62 -4.56 13.39 6.59
CA GLU A 62 -4.37 14.47 5.62
C GLU A 62 -5.21 14.29 4.34
N GLY A 63 -5.82 13.11 4.16
CA GLY A 63 -6.44 12.71 2.90
C GLY A 63 -5.42 12.67 1.77
N ILE A 64 -5.75 13.31 0.65
CA ILE A 64 -4.83 13.59 -0.44
C ILE A 64 -4.39 15.04 -0.30
N SER A 65 -3.12 15.27 0.03
CA SER A 65 -2.54 16.61 0.26
C SER A 65 -1.20 16.77 -0.45
N TYR A 66 -0.74 18.00 -0.66
CA TYR A 66 0.62 18.26 -1.17
C TYR A 66 1.41 19.19 -0.26
N LEU A 67 2.73 19.03 -0.28
CA LEU A 67 3.69 19.89 0.40
C LEU A 67 4.43 20.75 -0.61
N THR A 68 4.60 22.04 -0.30
CA THR A 68 5.40 22.98 -1.09
C THR A 68 6.82 23.13 -0.54
N ASP A 69 7.00 23.04 0.78
CA ASP A 69 8.29 23.20 1.46
C ASP A 69 8.37 22.37 2.76
N LYS A 70 9.60 22.08 3.20
CA LYS A 70 9.85 21.33 4.44
C LYS A 70 9.44 22.14 5.67
N GLY A 71 8.30 21.81 6.27
CA GLY A 71 7.83 22.37 7.55
C GLY A 71 6.51 23.13 7.47
N CYS A 72 5.92 23.28 6.29
CA CYS A 72 4.57 23.84 6.15
C CYS A 72 3.51 22.76 6.37
N ASN A 73 2.33 23.18 6.85
CA ASN A 73 1.16 22.32 6.87
C ASN A 73 0.82 21.91 5.42
N PRO A 74 0.57 20.61 5.17
CA PRO A 74 0.16 20.12 3.86
C PRO A 74 -1.10 20.84 3.38
N THR A 75 -1.13 21.18 2.09
CA THR A 75 -2.30 21.80 1.47
C THR A 75 -3.23 20.68 1.00
N HIS A 76 -4.43 20.64 1.57
CA HIS A 76 -5.42 19.62 1.29
C HIS A 76 -6.01 19.76 -0.11
N LEU A 77 -6.12 18.64 -0.83
CA LEU A 77 -6.70 18.57 -2.18
C LEU A 77 -8.06 17.89 -2.18
N ALA A 78 -8.18 16.73 -1.53
CA ALA A 78 -9.41 15.95 -1.48
C ALA A 78 -9.40 14.89 -0.36
N ASP A 79 -10.59 14.56 0.13
CA ASP A 79 -10.82 13.41 0.99
C ASP A 79 -11.06 12.14 0.16
N PHE A 80 -10.74 10.97 0.73
CA PHE A 80 -10.97 9.68 0.06
C PHE A 80 -12.44 9.38 -0.22
N THR A 81 -13.35 9.92 0.59
CA THR A 81 -14.81 9.82 0.39
C THR A 81 -15.29 10.60 -0.84
N GLN A 82 -14.51 11.58 -1.31
CA GLN A 82 -14.83 12.39 -2.48
C GLN A 82 -14.32 11.77 -3.78
N VAL A 83 -13.42 10.79 -3.72
CA VAL A 83 -12.89 10.12 -4.92
C VAL A 83 -13.97 9.23 -5.53
N GLN A 84 -14.38 9.55 -6.76
CA GLN A 84 -15.40 8.81 -7.50
C GLN A 84 -14.79 7.68 -8.34
N THR A 85 -13.68 7.97 -9.02
CA THR A 85 -13.02 7.03 -9.93
C THR A 85 -11.53 7.31 -10.00
N ILE A 86 -10.74 6.25 -10.16
CA ILE A 86 -9.28 6.30 -10.28
C ILE A 86 -8.89 5.75 -11.65
N GLN A 87 -8.02 6.45 -12.37
CA GLN A 87 -7.47 5.98 -13.64
C GLN A 87 -5.97 6.22 -13.64
N TYR A 88 -5.20 5.28 -14.16
CA TYR A 88 -3.78 5.48 -14.39
C TYR A 88 -3.39 4.97 -15.78
N SER A 89 -2.40 5.61 -16.38
CA SER A 89 -1.90 5.28 -17.71
C SER A 89 -0.43 5.65 -17.85
N ASN A 90 0.20 5.21 -18.94
CA ASN A 90 1.43 5.85 -19.38
C ASN A 90 1.12 7.29 -19.79
N SER A 91 2.02 8.22 -19.47
CA SER A 91 1.98 9.56 -20.04
C SER A 91 2.15 9.48 -21.57
N GLU A 92 1.51 10.39 -22.29
CA GLU A 92 1.64 10.52 -23.75
C GLU A 92 3.04 11.01 -24.17
N ASP A 93 3.82 11.53 -23.21
CA ASP A 93 5.19 11.98 -23.42
C ASP A 93 6.19 10.83 -23.57
N LYS A 94 7.27 11.08 -24.31
CA LYS A 94 8.37 10.12 -24.56
C LYS A 94 9.13 9.68 -23.30
N ASP A 95 8.86 10.27 -22.14
CA ASP A 95 9.63 10.15 -20.90
C ASP A 95 9.28 8.91 -20.04
N ARG A 96 8.37 8.03 -20.48
CA ARG A 96 7.91 6.85 -19.70
C ARG A 96 7.38 7.19 -18.30
N LYS A 97 6.85 8.40 -18.12
CA LYS A 97 6.20 8.84 -16.89
C LYS A 97 4.84 8.16 -16.73
N GLY A 98 4.38 8.03 -15.49
CA GLY A 98 3.02 7.57 -15.20
C GLY A 98 2.08 8.76 -15.06
N MET A 99 0.83 8.63 -15.47
CA MET A 99 -0.23 9.59 -15.20
C MET A 99 -1.30 8.93 -14.34
N LEU A 100 -1.75 9.62 -13.32
CA LEU A 100 -2.85 9.25 -12.43
C LEU A 100 -3.91 10.36 -12.50
N GLN A 101 -5.16 9.97 -12.73
CA GLN A 101 -6.30 10.87 -12.80
C GLN A 101 -7.35 10.43 -11.79
N LEU A 102 -7.74 11.36 -10.92
CA LEU A 102 -8.73 11.15 -9.86
C LEU A 102 -9.94 12.02 -10.15
N LYS A 103 -11.10 11.42 -10.36
CA LYS A 103 -12.35 12.17 -10.45
C LYS A 103 -12.84 12.47 -9.04
N ILE A 104 -12.89 13.74 -8.67
CA ILE A 104 -13.29 14.19 -7.34
C ILE A 104 -14.72 14.72 -7.38
N ALA A 105 -15.56 14.29 -6.45
CA ALA A 105 -16.92 14.77 -6.31
C ALA A 105 -16.94 16.29 -6.05
N GLY A 106 -17.72 17.02 -6.83
CA GLY A 106 -17.81 18.48 -6.74
C GLY A 106 -16.72 19.26 -7.50
N ALA A 107 -15.69 18.58 -8.03
CA ALA A 107 -14.71 19.20 -8.92
C ALA A 107 -15.12 19.00 -10.40
N PRO A 108 -15.12 20.06 -11.23
CA PRO A 108 -15.45 19.93 -12.66
C PRO A 108 -14.35 19.21 -13.44
N GLU A 109 -13.09 19.39 -13.03
CA GLU A 109 -11.91 18.80 -13.66
C GLU A 109 -11.30 17.72 -12.76
N PRO A 110 -10.81 16.60 -13.33
CA PRO A 110 -10.12 15.58 -12.56
C PRO A 110 -8.78 16.08 -12.03
N LEU A 111 -8.43 15.65 -10.82
CA LEU A 111 -7.11 15.87 -10.26
C LEU A 111 -6.11 15.01 -11.03
N THR A 112 -5.22 15.66 -11.79
CA THR A 112 -4.21 15.00 -12.61
C THR A 112 -2.85 15.05 -11.91
N VAL A 113 -2.22 13.89 -11.77
CA VAL A 113 -0.93 13.69 -11.14
C VAL A 113 0.01 12.96 -12.10
N THR A 114 1.17 13.55 -12.37
CA THR A 114 2.22 12.96 -13.20
C THR A 114 3.31 12.40 -12.28
N ALA A 115 3.46 11.08 -12.27
CA ALA A 115 4.44 10.34 -11.50
C ALA A 115 5.73 10.10 -12.33
N PRO A 116 6.89 9.89 -11.67
CA PRO A 116 8.17 9.63 -12.37
C PRO A 116 8.17 8.35 -13.21
N SER A 117 7.28 7.39 -12.92
CA SER A 117 7.13 6.15 -13.69
C SER A 117 5.70 5.60 -13.58
N LEU A 118 5.33 4.71 -14.49
CA LEU A 118 4.03 3.99 -14.42
C LEU A 118 3.89 3.21 -13.11
N THR A 119 4.94 2.54 -12.66
CA THR A 119 4.93 1.77 -11.40
C THR A 119 4.61 2.65 -10.19
N ILE A 120 5.14 3.88 -10.15
CA ILE A 120 4.79 4.80 -9.06
C ILE A 120 3.32 5.24 -9.17
N ALA A 121 2.82 5.50 -10.38
CA ALA A 121 1.40 5.81 -10.57
C ALA A 121 0.48 4.64 -10.16
N GLU A 122 0.87 3.40 -10.46
CA GLU A 122 0.17 2.17 -10.03
C GLU A 122 0.13 2.06 -8.51
N ASN A 123 1.27 2.26 -7.84
CA ASN A 123 1.35 2.21 -6.38
C ASN A 123 0.48 3.31 -5.73
N MET A 124 0.50 4.53 -6.29
CA MET A 124 -0.36 5.62 -5.82
C MET A 124 -1.85 5.31 -6.03
N ALA A 125 -2.20 4.70 -7.18
CA ALA A 125 -3.57 4.28 -7.47
C ALA A 125 -4.05 3.21 -6.48
N ASP A 126 -3.22 2.20 -6.19
CA ASP A 126 -3.54 1.12 -5.25
C ASP A 126 -3.72 1.66 -3.82
N LEU A 127 -2.82 2.55 -3.38
CA LEU A 127 -2.93 3.19 -2.06
C LEU A 127 -4.23 3.98 -1.91
N ILE A 128 -4.56 4.82 -2.89
CA ILE A 128 -5.79 5.63 -2.88
C ILE A 128 -7.01 4.72 -2.98
N ASP A 129 -6.99 3.70 -3.84
CA ASP A 129 -8.09 2.74 -3.95
C ASP A 129 -8.30 1.97 -2.64
N GLY A 130 -7.23 1.59 -1.95
CA GLY A 130 -7.26 0.99 -0.62
C GLY A 130 -7.97 1.88 0.40
N TYR A 131 -7.62 3.17 0.45
CA TYR A 131 -8.31 4.14 1.30
C TYR A 131 -9.77 4.34 0.90
N CYS A 132 -10.08 4.47 -0.39
CA CYS A 132 -11.46 4.61 -0.88
C CYS A 132 -12.32 3.41 -0.49
N ARG A 133 -11.79 2.18 -0.62
CA ARG A 133 -12.47 0.96 -0.17
C ARG A 133 -12.68 0.96 1.34
N LEU A 134 -11.65 1.33 2.11
CA LEU A 134 -11.68 1.37 3.56
C LEU A 134 -12.73 2.34 4.10
N VAL A 135 -12.71 3.61 3.66
CA VAL A 135 -13.59 4.66 4.20
C VAL A 135 -15.05 4.49 3.76
N ASN A 136 -15.29 3.86 2.61
CA ASN A 136 -16.64 3.62 2.09
C ASN A 136 -17.19 2.23 2.45
N GLY A 137 -16.39 1.37 3.11
CA GLY A 137 -16.75 -0.03 3.36
C GLY A 137 -17.01 -0.82 2.06
N ALA A 138 -16.35 -0.46 0.97
CA ALA A 138 -16.56 -1.03 -0.35
C ALA A 138 -15.61 -2.21 -0.60
N SER A 139 -16.13 -3.29 -1.17
CA SER A 139 -15.32 -4.44 -1.61
C SER A 139 -14.80 -4.32 -3.04
N GLN A 140 -15.39 -3.42 -3.83
CA GLN A 140 -15.02 -3.20 -5.23
C GLN A 140 -14.01 -2.05 -5.39
N SER A 141 -13.15 -2.17 -6.39
CA SER A 141 -12.17 -1.15 -6.73
C SER A 141 -12.83 0.06 -7.41
N PHE A 142 -12.32 1.25 -7.11
CA PHE A 142 -12.63 2.52 -7.76
C PHE A 142 -11.74 2.74 -9.01
N ILE A 143 -10.78 1.85 -9.27
CA ILE A 143 -9.92 1.89 -10.45
C ILE A 143 -10.71 1.44 -11.69
N ILE A 144 -10.88 2.35 -12.64
CA ILE A 144 -11.45 2.02 -13.95
C ILE A 144 -10.35 1.46 -14.83
N ARG A 145 -10.46 0.17 -15.16
CA ARG A 145 -9.59 -0.47 -16.13
C ARG A 145 -10.21 -0.32 -17.52
N PRO A 146 -9.54 0.33 -18.50
CA PRO A 146 -10.04 0.37 -19.86
C PRO A 146 -10.14 -1.07 -20.38
N GLN A 147 -11.37 -1.53 -20.61
CA GLN A 147 -11.62 -2.83 -21.20
C GLN A 147 -11.34 -2.74 -22.71
N LYS A 148 -10.06 -2.76 -23.11
CA LYS A 148 -9.72 -2.97 -24.52
C LYS A 148 -10.12 -4.40 -24.88
N GLU A 149 -11.00 -4.55 -25.86
CA GLU A 149 -11.22 -5.84 -26.52
C GLU A 149 -9.86 -6.41 -26.97
N GLY A 150 -9.44 -7.50 -26.34
CA GLY A 150 -8.22 -8.22 -26.72
C GLY A 150 -6.98 -8.00 -25.84
N GLU A 151 -6.95 -7.01 -24.96
CA GLU A 151 -5.90 -6.93 -23.93
C GLU A 151 -6.38 -7.70 -22.70
N ARG A 152 -5.84 -8.92 -22.55
CA ARG A 152 -5.91 -9.67 -21.29
C ARG A 152 -5.54 -8.68 -20.19
N ALA A 153 -6.44 -8.48 -19.23
CA ALA A 153 -6.07 -7.92 -17.94
C ALA A 153 -4.79 -8.62 -17.46
N LEU A 154 -4.01 -7.97 -16.59
CA LEU A 154 -2.93 -8.63 -15.83
C LEU A 154 -3.33 -10.09 -15.54
N PRO A 155 -2.43 -11.08 -15.67
CA PRO A 155 -2.75 -12.51 -15.76
C PRO A 155 -3.35 -13.14 -14.49
N SER A 156 -4.13 -12.41 -13.70
CA SER A 156 -4.52 -12.77 -12.34
C SER A 156 -5.91 -12.27 -11.91
N ILE A 157 -6.77 -11.78 -12.82
CA ILE A 157 -8.20 -11.65 -12.48
C ILE A 157 -8.98 -12.72 -13.23
N PRO A 158 -9.37 -13.82 -12.55
CA PRO A 158 -10.24 -14.83 -13.12
C PRO A 158 -11.56 -14.21 -13.58
N LYS A 159 -11.97 -14.51 -14.81
CA LYS A 159 -13.31 -14.18 -15.30
C LYS A 159 -14.26 -15.26 -14.78
N LEU A 160 -15.30 -14.90 -14.05
CA LEU A 160 -16.34 -15.84 -13.62
C LEU A 160 -17.09 -16.36 -14.85
N ALA A 161 -16.76 -17.57 -15.31
CA ALA A 161 -17.44 -18.20 -16.45
C ALA A 161 -18.76 -18.84 -15.98
N ASN A 162 -19.86 -18.30 -16.49
CA ASN A 162 -21.21 -18.85 -16.35
C ASN A 162 -21.27 -20.23 -17.06
N SER A 163 -21.41 -21.34 -16.33
CA SER A 163 -21.53 -22.67 -16.94
C SER A 163 -22.98 -23.17 -16.95
N GLU A 164 -23.67 -22.96 -18.08
CA GLU A 164 -24.84 -23.77 -18.42
C GLU A 164 -24.41 -25.12 -19.02
N LYS A 165 -24.72 -26.19 -18.27
CA LYS A 165 -25.06 -27.56 -18.69
C LYS A 165 -24.06 -28.39 -19.51
N GLN A 166 -23.57 -29.50 -18.92
CA GLN A 166 -23.94 -30.89 -19.29
C GLN A 166 -23.08 -31.94 -18.56
N GLY A 167 -23.70 -33.03 -18.09
CA GLY A 167 -23.05 -34.35 -18.06
C GLY A 167 -22.82 -35.00 -16.69
N MET A 168 -23.73 -35.89 -16.32
CA MET A 168 -23.68 -36.81 -15.17
C MET A 168 -22.40 -37.66 -15.10
N ARG A 169 -21.77 -37.76 -13.92
CA ARG A 169 -21.28 -39.02 -13.32
C ARG A 169 -20.91 -38.81 -11.84
N THR A 170 -21.52 -39.64 -11.00
CA THR A 170 -21.31 -39.78 -9.55
C THR A 170 -19.94 -40.39 -9.25
N HIS A 171 -19.02 -39.62 -8.70
CA HIS A 171 -17.94 -40.09 -7.83
C HIS A 171 -17.71 -39.04 -6.72
N ALA A 172 -17.31 -39.51 -5.55
CA ALA A 172 -17.30 -38.81 -4.27
C ALA A 172 -16.86 -37.33 -4.35
N PHE A 173 -17.63 -36.46 -3.69
CA PHE A 173 -17.35 -35.04 -3.55
C PHE A 173 -16.00 -34.82 -2.83
N SER A 174 -14.95 -34.57 -3.61
CA SER A 174 -13.72 -33.96 -3.13
C SER A 174 -13.96 -32.46 -3.02
N VAL A 175 -13.95 -31.94 -1.79
CA VAL A 175 -14.04 -30.50 -1.53
C VAL A 175 -12.64 -29.90 -1.71
N SER A 176 -12.17 -29.73 -2.95
CA SER A 176 -11.00 -28.89 -3.30
C SER A 176 -10.81 -28.72 -4.81
N GLU A 177 -11.80 -28.16 -5.52
CA GLU A 177 -11.65 -27.79 -6.93
C GLU A 177 -12.15 -26.36 -7.19
N THR A 178 -11.69 -25.40 -6.38
CA THR A 178 -11.81 -23.97 -6.71
C THR A 178 -10.44 -23.47 -7.20
N ASP A 179 -10.40 -22.87 -8.38
CA ASP A 179 -9.19 -22.38 -9.08
C ASP A 179 -8.33 -21.43 -8.23
N ASP A 180 -8.92 -20.78 -7.22
CA ASP A 180 -8.26 -19.81 -6.33
C ASP A 180 -7.97 -20.35 -4.91
N TYR A 181 -7.94 -21.68 -4.71
CA TYR A 181 -7.62 -22.25 -3.38
C TYR A 181 -6.17 -21.95 -2.99
N ALA A 182 -5.96 -21.45 -1.76
CA ALA A 182 -4.65 -21.17 -1.19
C ALA A 182 -4.51 -21.81 0.20
N GLU A 183 -3.51 -22.67 0.38
CA GLU A 183 -3.17 -23.33 1.65
C GLU A 183 -1.84 -22.78 2.20
N ILE A 184 -1.80 -22.51 3.51
CA ILE A 184 -0.58 -22.16 4.22
C ILE A 184 0.04 -23.47 4.71
N ILE A 185 1.21 -23.81 4.17
CA ILE A 185 1.92 -25.05 4.49
C ILE A 185 2.78 -24.82 5.75
N ASP A 186 2.68 -25.72 6.73
CA ASP A 186 3.56 -25.74 7.90
C ASP A 186 4.96 -26.31 7.54
N GLU A 187 5.97 -26.06 8.37
CA GLU A 187 7.41 -26.24 8.10
C GLU A 187 7.91 -27.66 7.72
N GLU A 188 7.05 -28.67 7.55
CA GLU A 188 7.47 -30.04 7.22
C GLU A 188 7.94 -30.23 5.77
N ASP A 189 7.63 -29.32 4.86
CA ASP A 189 8.07 -29.39 3.47
C ASP A 189 9.18 -28.37 3.17
N THR A 190 10.42 -28.85 3.03
CA THR A 190 11.60 -28.02 2.73
C THR A 190 11.47 -27.40 1.33
N TYR A 191 10.91 -26.20 1.27
CA TYR A 191 10.85 -25.41 0.04
C TYR A 191 12.26 -24.98 -0.38
N THR A 192 12.58 -25.10 -1.67
CA THR A 192 13.85 -24.60 -2.21
C THR A 192 13.79 -23.08 -2.28
N MET A 193 14.28 -22.40 -1.24
CA MET A 193 14.39 -20.95 -1.23
C MET A 193 15.57 -20.49 -2.09
N PRO A 194 15.38 -19.61 -3.08
CA PRO A 194 16.48 -19.05 -3.84
C PRO A 194 17.37 -18.20 -2.93
N SER A 195 18.64 -18.58 -2.77
CA SER A 195 19.58 -17.89 -1.88
C SER A 195 20.08 -16.57 -2.48
N LYS A 196 19.77 -15.44 -1.84
CA LYS A 196 20.53 -14.18 -1.92
C LYS A 196 20.87 -13.73 -0.50
N SER A 197 22.14 -13.80 -0.12
CA SER A 197 22.64 -13.30 1.17
C SER A 197 23.55 -12.09 0.94
N TYR A 198 23.18 -10.96 1.53
CA TYR A 198 24.05 -9.79 1.72
C TYR A 198 23.82 -9.23 3.13
N GLY A 199 24.06 -10.06 4.15
CA GLY A 199 24.01 -9.66 5.56
C GLY A 199 24.52 -10.79 6.43
N ILE A 200 25.64 -10.57 7.11
CA ILE A 200 26.23 -11.55 8.03
C ILE A 200 25.34 -11.60 9.26
N ASP A 201 24.76 -12.77 9.51
CA ASP A 201 23.94 -13.05 10.69
C ASP A 201 24.88 -13.36 11.88
N GLU A 202 25.42 -12.32 12.51
CA GLU A 202 26.24 -12.46 13.73
C GLU A 202 25.41 -12.10 14.96
N GLY A 203 24.79 -13.12 15.56
CA GLY A 203 23.98 -13.02 16.78
C GLY A 203 24.16 -14.22 17.70
N ASN A 204 25.34 -14.32 18.35
CA ASN A 204 25.60 -15.01 19.62
C ASN A 204 24.65 -16.13 20.07
N ARG A 205 25.03 -17.40 19.81
CA ARG A 205 24.75 -18.49 20.75
C ARG A 205 25.53 -18.23 22.05
N ILE A 206 24.84 -17.76 23.09
CA ILE A 206 25.36 -17.86 24.46
C ILE A 206 24.86 -19.20 25.00
N PRO A 207 25.72 -20.22 25.19
CA PRO A 207 25.30 -21.44 25.87
C PRO A 207 25.05 -21.10 27.35
N LEU A 208 23.83 -21.37 27.81
CA LEU A 208 23.53 -21.47 29.23
C LEU A 208 24.24 -22.72 29.76
N ASN A 209 25.18 -22.52 30.68
CA ASN A 209 25.62 -23.51 31.67
C ASN A 209 25.43 -22.88 33.05
#